data_AF-A0A258BPT3-F1
#
_entry.id   AF-A0A258BPT3-F1
#
_cell.length_a   1.000
_cell.length_b   1.000
_cell.length_c   1.000
_cell.angle_alpha   90.00
_cell.angle_beta   90.00
_cell.angle_gamma   90.00
#
_symmetry.space_group_name_H-M   'P 1'
#
loop_
_entity.id
_entity.type
_entity.pdbx_description
1 polymer ?
#
loop_
_entity_poly.entity_id
_entity_poly.type
_entity_poly.pdbx_seq_one_letter_code
_entity_poly.pdbx_strand_id
1 'polypeptide(L)'
;MRKDSTSMSDDEQNTNGISKKAYKHDLRALQIELVKIQRRAIRHGHRILILIEGRDAAGKDGVIRRISEHLSPRDTQVVALGKPSDRDTRSWYFQRYVPHLPADGEIALFNRSWYNRAGVERVMNFARKAEVAAFLENVGSFEHMLVHD
;
A
#
# COMPACT_ATOMS: atom_id res chain seq x y z
N MET A 1 -40.82 23.12 44.17
CA MET A 1 -40.46 22.04 43.23
C MET A 1 -39.19 22.46 42.50
N ARG A 2 -38.07 21.78 42.76
CA ARG A 2 -36.76 22.06 42.14
C ARG A 2 -36.81 21.73 40.64
N LYS A 3 -36.23 22.58 39.80
CA LYS A 3 -35.60 22.17 38.54
C LYS A 3 -34.30 22.96 38.39
N ASP A 4 -33.22 22.31 38.77
CA ASP A 4 -31.87 22.66 38.36
C ASP A 4 -31.79 22.53 36.84
N SER A 5 -31.51 23.63 36.13
CA SER A 5 -31.07 23.60 34.75
C SER A 5 -29.54 23.67 34.74
N THR A 6 -28.93 22.53 35.05
CA THR A 6 -27.51 22.30 34.82
C THR A 6 -27.22 22.46 33.33
N SER A 7 -26.25 23.33 33.04
CA SER A 7 -25.54 23.45 31.78
C SER A 7 -25.22 22.08 31.19
N MET A 8 -25.77 21.78 30.02
CA MET A 8 -25.23 20.71 29.18
C MET A 8 -23.94 21.25 28.55
N SER A 9 -22.85 20.63 28.97
CA SER A 9 -21.49 20.83 28.53
C SER A 9 -21.36 20.67 27.02
N ASP A 10 -20.51 21.52 26.46
CA ASP A 10 -19.81 21.28 25.20
C ASP A 10 -18.95 20.00 25.37
N ASP A 11 -19.59 18.83 25.24
CA ASP A 11 -18.90 17.55 25.30
C ASP A 11 -18.11 17.33 24.00
N GLU A 12 -16.83 17.71 24.10
CA GLU A 12 -15.66 16.95 23.65
C GLU A 12 -15.66 16.41 22.22
N GLN A 13 -15.27 17.27 21.28
CA GLN A 13 -14.55 16.81 20.11
C GLN A 13 -13.16 16.30 20.53
N ASN A 14 -13.08 15.01 20.85
CA ASN A 14 -11.83 14.29 21.07
C ASN A 14 -10.97 14.29 19.79
N THR A 15 -10.12 15.30 19.65
CA THR A 15 -9.06 15.36 18.64
C THR A 15 -7.72 15.01 19.28
N ASN A 16 -7.59 13.78 19.78
CA ASN A 16 -6.33 13.19 20.21
C ASN A 16 -5.38 12.93 19.00
N GLY A 17 -4.95 13.99 18.33
CA GLY A 17 -3.95 13.94 17.27
C GLY A 17 -2.52 13.98 17.84
N ILE A 18 -1.60 13.23 17.23
CA ILE A 18 -0.17 13.31 17.56
C ILE A 18 0.34 14.73 17.25
N SER A 19 1.05 15.36 18.18
CA SER A 19 1.64 16.68 17.92
C SER A 19 2.62 16.62 16.73
N LYS A 20 2.66 17.68 15.92
CA LYS A 20 3.56 17.75 14.76
C LYS A 20 5.03 17.51 15.11
N LYS A 21 5.45 17.90 16.31
CA LYS A 21 6.81 17.68 16.82
C LYS A 21 7.07 16.21 17.12
N ALA A 22 6.15 15.56 17.84
CA ALA A 22 6.24 14.13 18.15
C ALA A 22 6.21 13.28 16.87
N TYR A 23 5.27 13.56 15.97
CA TYR A 23 5.19 12.88 14.67
C TYR A 23 6.51 12.95 13.88
N LYS A 24 7.12 14.15 13.76
CA LYS A 24 8.38 14.31 13.04
C LYS A 24 9.55 13.59 13.70
N HIS A 25 9.57 13.56 15.04
CA HIS A 25 10.58 12.84 15.80
C HIS A 25 10.50 11.34 15.51
N ASP A 26 9.31 10.76 15.65
CA ASP A 26 9.08 9.32 15.49
C ASP A 26 9.25 8.90 14.02
N LEU A 27 8.76 9.71 13.08
CA LEU A 27 8.97 9.48 11.65
C LEU A 27 10.46 9.39 11.31
N ARG A 28 11.28 10.31 11.82
CA ARG A 28 12.72 10.30 11.56
C ARG A 28 13.38 9.05 12.14
N ALA A 29 12.99 8.64 13.36
CA ALA A 29 13.50 7.42 13.96
C ALA A 29 13.15 6.19 13.12
N LEU A 30 11.90 6.07 12.66
CA LEU A 30 11.44 4.99 11.80
C LEU A 30 12.12 4.99 10.42
N GLN A 31 12.37 6.16 9.84
CA GLN A 31 13.10 6.27 8.57
C GLN A 31 14.56 5.81 8.68
N ILE A 32 15.21 6.00 9.83
CA ILE A 32 16.53 5.41 10.09
C ILE A 32 16.45 3.88 10.10
N GLU A 33 15.42 3.30 10.71
CA GLU A 33 15.21 1.84 10.68
C GLU A 33 14.89 1.32 9.28
N LEU A 34 14.13 2.05 8.46
CA LEU A 34 13.90 1.70 7.05
C LEU A 34 15.20 1.61 6.25
N VAL A 35 16.14 2.53 6.47
CA VAL A 35 17.47 2.46 5.84
C VAL A 35 18.25 1.23 6.29
N LYS A 36 18.14 0.84 7.57
CA LYS A 36 18.77 -0.41 8.06
C LYS A 36 18.13 -1.64 7.42
N ILE A 37 16.80 -1.66 7.27
CA ILE A 37 16.07 -2.72 6.56
C ILE A 37 16.55 -2.82 5.12
N GLN A 38 16.64 -1.72 4.38
CA GLN A 38 17.15 -1.72 3.00
C GLN A 38 18.58 -2.26 2.92
N ARG A 39 19.48 -1.81 3.80
CA ARG A 39 20.86 -2.32 3.85
C ARG A 39 20.90 -3.82 4.14
N ARG A 40 20.00 -4.32 4.99
CA ARG A 40 19.89 -5.74 5.28
C ARG A 40 19.34 -6.51 4.08
N ALA A 41 18.33 -5.98 3.40
CA ALA A 41 17.78 -6.56 2.18
C ALA A 41 18.87 -6.73 1.11
N ILE A 42 19.62 -5.68 0.82
CA ILE A 42 20.74 -5.70 -0.13
C ILE A 42 21.80 -6.72 0.28
N ARG A 43 22.20 -6.73 1.57
CA ARG A 43 23.25 -7.63 2.06
C ARG A 43 22.89 -9.11 1.94
N HIS A 44 21.62 -9.45 2.18
CA HIS A 44 21.16 -10.83 2.25
C HIS A 44 20.33 -11.25 1.03
N GLY A 45 20.23 -10.40 0.00
CA GLY A 45 19.40 -10.66 -1.17
C GLY A 45 17.91 -10.77 -0.87
N HIS A 46 17.39 -10.14 0.20
CA HIS A 46 15.96 -10.20 0.47
C HIS A 46 15.18 -9.34 -0.53
N ARG A 47 14.13 -9.91 -1.10
CA ARG A 47 13.15 -9.24 -1.96
C ARG A 47 12.03 -8.69 -1.07
N ILE A 48 11.71 -7.40 -1.15
CA ILE A 48 10.63 -6.80 -0.35
C ILE A 48 9.57 -6.19 -1.25
N LEU A 49 8.36 -6.74 -1.22
CA LEU A 49 7.19 -6.21 -1.93
C LEU A 49 6.17 -5.66 -0.93
N ILE A 50 5.74 -4.42 -1.13
CA ILE A 50 4.76 -3.75 -0.27
C ILE A 50 3.59 -3.28 -1.14
N LEU A 51 2.40 -3.83 -0.90
CA LEU A 51 1.17 -3.44 -1.58
C LEU A 51 0.40 -2.42 -0.74
N ILE A 52 0.13 -1.24 -1.30
CA ILE A 52 -0.56 -0.16 -0.59
C ILE A 52 -1.93 0.03 -1.24
N GLU A 53 -2.95 -0.50 -0.56
CA GLU A 53 -4.34 -0.42 -0.96
C GLU A 53 -5.13 0.55 -0.08
N GLY A 54 -6.27 1.03 -0.58
CA GLY A 54 -7.15 1.92 0.16
C GLY A 54 -8.02 2.78 -0.74
N ARG A 55 -9.01 3.44 -0.13
CA ARG A 55 -9.92 4.36 -0.83
C ARG A 55 -9.17 5.58 -1.41
N ASP A 56 -9.83 6.26 -2.33
CA ASP A 56 -9.33 7.53 -2.85
C ASP A 56 -9.21 8.55 -1.71
N ALA A 57 -8.18 9.39 -1.78
CA ALA A 57 -7.82 10.36 -0.73
C ALA A 57 -7.48 9.79 0.66
N ALA A 58 -7.32 8.46 0.82
CA ALA A 58 -6.94 7.84 2.10
C ALA A 58 -5.47 8.08 2.54
N GLY A 59 -4.67 8.80 1.74
CA GLY A 59 -3.30 9.17 2.11
C GLY A 59 -2.18 8.23 1.62
N LYS A 60 -2.47 7.31 0.68
CA LYS A 60 -1.50 6.34 0.11
C LYS A 60 -0.21 6.99 -0.38
N ASP A 61 -0.32 8.05 -1.18
CA ASP A 61 0.85 8.77 -1.73
C ASP A 61 1.70 9.39 -0.62
N GLY A 62 1.06 9.86 0.45
CA GLY A 62 1.73 10.38 1.64
C GLY A 62 2.56 9.30 2.31
N VAL A 63 1.99 8.11 2.50
CA VAL A 63 2.67 6.94 3.10
C VAL A 63 3.85 6.49 2.24
N ILE A 64 3.65 6.31 0.93
CA ILE A 64 4.71 5.92 -0.02
C ILE A 64 5.87 6.89 0.06
N ARG A 65 5.57 8.20 0.02
CA ARG A 65 6.59 9.24 0.12
C ARG A 65 7.36 9.13 1.43
N ARG A 66 6.69 8.92 2.58
CA ARG A 66 7.37 8.80 3.88
C ARG A 66 8.25 7.57 3.99
N ILE A 67 7.86 6.46 3.37
CA ILE A 67 8.67 5.24 3.32
C ILE A 67 9.90 5.43 2.44
N SER A 68 9.72 5.98 1.23
CA SER A 68 10.77 6.09 0.22
C SER A 68 11.72 7.29 0.38
N GLU A 69 11.36 8.31 1.19
CA GLU A 69 12.06 9.60 1.31
C GLU A 69 13.58 9.50 1.53
N HIS A 70 14.05 8.46 2.23
CA HIS A 70 15.46 8.26 2.58
C HIS A 70 16.04 6.93 2.10
N LEU A 71 15.28 6.16 1.31
CA LEU A 71 15.75 4.92 0.72
C LEU A 71 16.53 5.20 -0.57
N SER A 72 17.52 4.36 -0.87
CA SER A 72 18.25 4.41 -2.14
C SER A 72 17.27 4.20 -3.31
N PRO A 73 17.17 5.15 -4.27
CA PRO A 73 16.29 4.98 -5.43
C PRO A 73 16.81 3.96 -6.44
N ARG A 74 18.08 3.50 -6.30
CA ARG A 74 18.63 2.42 -7.12
C ARG A 74 17.99 1.08 -6.77
N ASP A 75 17.70 0.88 -5.49
CA ASP A 75 17.23 -0.40 -4.92
C ASP A 75 15.79 -0.26 -4.40
N THR A 76 15.08 0.79 -4.81
CA THR A 76 13.69 1.04 -4.42
C THR A 76 12.90 1.57 -5.60
N GLN A 77 11.86 0.83 -5.98
CA GLN A 77 10.95 1.20 -7.05
C GLN A 77 9.57 1.51 -6.49
N VAL A 78 8.99 2.64 -6.92
CA VAL A 78 7.56 2.93 -6.70
C VAL A 78 6.80 2.59 -7.97
N VAL A 79 5.82 1.70 -7.86
CA VAL A 79 5.03 1.17 -8.98
C VAL A 79 3.62 1.74 -8.88
N ALA A 80 3.24 2.55 -9.86
CA ALA A 80 1.91 3.16 -9.94
C ALA A 80 1.35 2.93 -11.35
N LEU A 81 0.81 1.73 -11.59
CA LEU A 81 0.27 1.38 -12.91
C LEU A 81 -1.06 2.10 -13.17
N GLY A 82 -1.16 2.72 -14.34
CA GLY A 82 -2.40 3.32 -14.82
C GLY A 82 -3.42 2.27 -15.31
N LYS A 83 -4.44 2.77 -16.01
CA LYS A 83 -5.44 1.94 -16.71
C LYS A 83 -4.73 0.87 -17.57
N PRO A 84 -5.18 -0.40 -17.56
CA PRO A 84 -4.60 -1.43 -18.41
C PRO A 84 -4.70 -1.05 -19.89
N SER A 85 -3.63 -1.33 -20.63
CA SER A 85 -3.61 -1.20 -22.10
C SER A 85 -4.45 -2.30 -22.76
N ASP A 86 -4.71 -2.16 -24.07
CA ASP A 86 -5.41 -3.20 -24.84
C ASP A 86 -4.67 -4.54 -24.86
N ARG A 87 -3.34 -4.51 -24.68
CA ARG A 87 -2.55 -5.75 -24.52
C ARG A 87 -2.78 -6.35 -23.14
N ASP A 88 -2.76 -5.53 -22.09
CA ASP A 88 -2.95 -6.00 -20.71
C ASP A 88 -4.33 -6.63 -20.52
N THR A 89 -5.39 -6.06 -21.10
CA THR A 89 -6.75 -6.60 -21.00
C THR A 89 -6.94 -7.94 -21.71
N ARG A 90 -6.07 -8.25 -22.68
CA ARG A 90 -6.05 -9.52 -23.43
C ARG A 90 -4.97 -10.49 -22.93
N SER A 91 -4.24 -10.11 -21.90
CA SER A 91 -3.18 -10.90 -21.29
C SER A 91 -3.67 -11.53 -19.99
N TRP A 92 -2.86 -12.43 -19.42
CA TRP A 92 -3.12 -12.92 -18.07
C TRP A 92 -3.08 -11.75 -17.07
N TYR A 93 -4.03 -11.69 -16.13
CA TYR A 93 -4.23 -10.50 -15.29
C TYR A 93 -2.98 -10.06 -14.52
N PHE A 94 -2.26 -11.02 -13.93
CA PHE A 94 -1.04 -10.74 -13.16
C PHE A 94 0.16 -10.35 -14.05
N GLN A 95 0.12 -10.65 -15.36
CA GLN A 95 1.25 -10.48 -16.28
C GLN A 95 1.75 -9.04 -16.35
N ARG A 96 0.88 -8.04 -16.19
CA ARG A 96 1.30 -6.62 -16.19
C ARG A 96 2.01 -6.19 -14.91
N TYR A 97 1.86 -6.94 -13.83
CA TYR A 97 2.46 -6.65 -12.52
C TYR A 97 3.79 -7.37 -12.32
N VAL A 98 3.91 -8.58 -12.86
CA VAL A 98 5.12 -9.43 -12.75
C VAL A 98 6.42 -8.72 -13.13
N PRO A 99 6.50 -7.90 -14.21
CA PRO A 99 7.72 -7.17 -14.56
C PRO A 99 8.20 -6.15 -13.52
N HIS A 100 7.39 -5.83 -12.52
CA HIS A 100 7.67 -4.86 -11.48
C HIS A 100 7.90 -5.51 -10.11
N LEU A 101 7.98 -6.84 -10.04
CA LEU A 101 8.33 -7.56 -8.83
C LEU A 101 9.82 -7.30 -8.49
N PRO A 102 10.17 -7.16 -7.20
CA PRO A 102 11.53 -6.86 -6.79
C PRO A 102 12.46 -8.06 -7.03
N ALA A 103 13.66 -7.79 -7.52
CA ALA A 103 14.77 -8.72 -7.50
C ALA A 103 15.51 -8.70 -6.15
N ASP A 104 16.56 -9.52 -6.01
CA ASP A 104 17.35 -9.64 -4.79
C ASP A 104 17.87 -8.29 -4.31
N GLY A 105 17.54 -7.94 -3.07
CA GLY A 105 17.94 -6.69 -2.44
C GLY A 105 17.08 -5.48 -2.79
N GLU A 106 16.09 -5.64 -3.67
CA GLU A 106 15.19 -4.57 -4.08
C GLU A 106 13.95 -4.46 -3.20
N ILE A 107 13.44 -3.24 -3.10
CA ILE A 107 12.15 -2.91 -2.47
C ILE A 107 11.21 -2.38 -3.55
N ALA A 108 10.04 -2.98 -3.70
CA ALA A 108 8.98 -2.50 -4.58
C ALA A 108 7.77 -2.02 -3.77
N LEU A 109 7.38 -0.76 -3.96
CA LEU A 109 6.23 -0.10 -3.34
C LEU A 109 5.11 0.05 -4.37
N PHE A 110 4.07 -0.76 -4.28
CA PHE A 110 2.94 -0.74 -5.20
C PHE A 110 1.86 0.23 -4.70
N ASN A 111 1.66 1.33 -5.43
CA ASN A 111 0.52 2.23 -5.24
C ASN A 111 -0.69 1.67 -5.97
N ARG A 112 -1.51 0.90 -5.25
CA ARG A 112 -2.41 -0.12 -5.80
C ARG A 112 -1.66 -1.27 -6.47
N SER A 113 -2.35 -2.38 -6.61
CA SER A 113 -1.78 -3.65 -7.03
C SER A 113 -2.76 -4.45 -7.89
N TRP A 114 -2.54 -5.76 -7.97
CA TRP A 114 -3.52 -6.72 -8.51
C TRP A 114 -4.84 -6.73 -7.72
N TYR A 115 -4.88 -6.22 -6.49
CA TYR A 115 -6.13 -6.05 -5.74
C TYR A 115 -7.10 -5.01 -6.35
N ASN A 116 -6.69 -4.27 -7.37
CA ASN A 116 -7.62 -3.48 -8.20
C ASN A 116 -8.81 -4.32 -8.69
N ARG A 117 -8.59 -5.60 -9.03
CA ARG A 117 -9.64 -6.55 -9.48
C ARG A 117 -10.74 -6.74 -8.44
N ALA A 118 -10.37 -6.88 -7.17
CA ALA A 118 -11.31 -7.05 -6.06
C ALA A 118 -11.89 -5.73 -5.54
N GLY A 119 -11.23 -4.60 -5.80
CA GLY A 119 -11.65 -3.27 -5.41
C GLY A 119 -12.35 -2.50 -6.53
N VAL A 120 -11.63 -1.54 -7.12
CA VAL A 120 -12.19 -0.56 -8.06
C VAL A 120 -12.80 -1.22 -9.30
N GLU A 121 -12.19 -2.27 -9.84
CA GLU A 121 -12.68 -2.90 -11.07
C GLU A 121 -14.02 -3.62 -10.84
N ARG A 122 -14.21 -4.20 -9.65
CA ARG A 122 -15.48 -4.80 -9.23
C ARG A 122 -16.56 -3.73 -9.03
N VAL A 123 -16.24 -2.65 -8.31
CA VAL A 123 -17.21 -1.59 -7.95
C VAL A 123 -17.65 -0.80 -9.20
N MET A 124 -16.73 -0.55 -10.12
CA MET A 124 -16.98 0.24 -11.33
C MET A 124 -17.39 -0.62 -12.55
N ASN A 125 -17.57 -1.93 -12.37
CA ASN A 125 -17.89 -2.88 -13.45
C ASN A 125 -16.86 -2.89 -14.60
N PHE A 126 -15.57 -2.69 -14.29
CA PHE A 126 -14.47 -2.85 -15.26
C PHE A 126 -14.02 -4.31 -15.39
N ALA A 127 -14.49 -5.19 -14.51
CA ALA A 127 -14.28 -6.62 -14.56
C ALA A 127 -15.61 -7.37 -14.48
N ARG A 128 -15.73 -8.47 -15.23
CA ARG A 128 -16.87 -9.38 -15.14
C ARG A 128 -16.85 -10.09 -13.78
N LYS A 129 -18.03 -10.45 -13.25
CA LYS A 129 -18.13 -11.19 -11.97
C LYS A 129 -17.27 -12.47 -11.95
N ALA A 130 -17.23 -13.19 -13.08
CA ALA A 130 -16.40 -14.39 -13.24
C ALA A 130 -14.89 -14.08 -13.16
N GLU A 131 -14.43 -12.95 -13.68
CA GLU A 131 -13.01 -12.54 -13.61
C GLU A 131 -12.61 -12.16 -12.18
N VAL A 132 -13.52 -11.51 -11.45
CA VAL A 132 -13.30 -11.19 -10.03
C VAL A 132 -13.26 -12.46 -9.19
N ALA A 133 -14.17 -13.41 -9.42
CA ALA A 133 -14.17 -14.70 -8.74
C ALA A 133 -12.88 -15.48 -9.03
N ALA A 134 -12.49 -15.59 -10.30
CA ALA A 134 -11.24 -16.22 -10.70
C ALA A 134 -10.02 -15.54 -10.07
N PHE A 135 -10.01 -14.21 -9.96
CA PHE A 135 -8.92 -13.51 -9.25
C PHE A 135 -8.85 -13.89 -7.77
N LEU A 136 -9.98 -13.90 -7.06
CA LEU A 136 -10.01 -14.24 -5.63
C LEU A 136 -9.59 -15.70 -5.36
N GLU A 137 -9.85 -16.60 -6.30
CA GLU A 137 -9.39 -17.99 -6.24
C GLU A 137 -7.88 -18.10 -6.50
N ASN A 138 -7.34 -17.33 -7.45
CA ASN A 138 -5.95 -17.46 -7.89
C ASN A 138 -4.94 -16.60 -7.11
N VAL A 139 -5.37 -15.48 -6.50
CA VAL A 139 -4.45 -14.52 -5.88
C VAL A 139 -3.62 -15.13 -4.75
N GLY A 140 -4.22 -16.00 -3.93
CA GLY A 140 -3.50 -16.70 -2.86
C GLY A 140 -2.41 -17.61 -3.39
N SER A 141 -2.68 -18.34 -4.47
CA SER A 141 -1.69 -19.20 -5.14
C SER A 141 -0.57 -18.38 -5.78
N PHE A 142 -0.90 -17.25 -6.40
CA PHE A 142 0.09 -16.33 -6.97
C PHE A 142 1.02 -15.78 -5.88
N GLU A 143 0.47 -15.28 -4.77
CA GLU A 143 1.27 -14.76 -3.65
C GLU A 143 2.09 -15.87 -2.96
N HIS A 144 1.55 -17.08 -2.85
CA HIS A 144 2.28 -18.23 -2.34
C HIS A 144 3.50 -18.55 -3.22
N MET A 145 3.38 -18.48 -4.55
CA MET A 145 4.54 -18.65 -5.43
C MET A 145 5.62 -17.59 -5.17
N LEU A 146 5.25 -16.33 -4.94
CA LEU A 146 6.21 -15.24 -4.67
C LEU A 146 6.97 -15.39 -3.35
N VAL A 147 6.42 -16.15 -2.39
CA VAL A 147 7.07 -16.40 -1.10
C VAL A 147 7.98 -17.63 -1.16
N HIS A 148 7.73 -18.54 -2.09
CA HIS A 148 8.34 -19.87 -2.16
C HIS A 148 9.16 -20.11 -3.45
N ASP A 149 9.45 -19.07 -4.22
CA ASP A 149 10.31 -19.12 -5.41
C ASP A 149 11.81 -19.01 -5.09
#